data_AF-A0A2N3B6Y9-F1
#
_entry.id   AF-A0A2N3B6Y9-F1
#
_cell.length_a   1.000
_cell.length_b   1.000
_cell.length_c   1.000
_cell.angle_alpha   90.00
_cell.angle_beta   90.00
_cell.angle_gamma   90.00
#
_symmetry.space_group_name_H-M   'P 1'
#
loop_
_entity.id
_entity.type
_entity.pdbx_description
1 polymer ?
#
loop_
_entity_poly.entity_id
_entity_poly.type
_entity_poly.pdbx_seq_one_letter_code
_entity_poly.pdbx_strand_id
1 'polypeptide(L)'
;MRQACERAKKLIFTPETAKHRLFHLFENNVIAEGSICVIAVDDIWVHAILESAIHRTWSLRAGGRLGPTPRYNKTRCFDPFPFPDLTEKQKTHLRELGERLDAFRKERQAEHPDLTMTGMYNVLERLRELEANPDAPPLTDKERVIHEKGLVSVLKQIHDEIDAATFDAYGWPRDLTDEEILERLVALNKARAEEEKRGLVRWLRPDYQIPRFGKGLAKEEQVEATLDAPAIAAKAPQWPAALPDQIRAVRAVLAQAERPVAAQDLARAFKGGRKRGERVTELLESLSLLGQVREDGGKYFLVDRG
;
A
#
# COMPACT_ATOMS: atom_id res chain seq x y z
N MET A 1 7.61 18.98 0.62
CA MET A 1 6.30 18.86 -0.06
C MET A 1 6.46 18.74 -1.58
N ARG A 2 7.02 19.74 -2.29
CA ARG A 2 7.17 19.73 -3.76
C ARG A 2 7.73 18.41 -4.33
N GLN A 3 8.89 17.96 -3.87
CA GLN A 3 9.51 16.71 -4.35
C GLN A 3 8.69 15.44 -4.09
N ALA A 4 7.94 15.38 -2.99
CA ALA A 4 7.11 14.22 -2.65
C ALA A 4 5.88 14.12 -3.57
N CYS A 5 5.35 15.27 -3.98
CA CYS A 5 4.18 15.37 -4.84
C CYS A 5 4.54 15.20 -6.32
N GLU A 6 5.75 15.58 -6.78
CA GLU A 6 6.16 15.56 -8.20
C GLU A 6 5.87 14.25 -8.96
N ARG A 7 5.94 13.10 -8.28
CA ARG A 7 5.70 11.78 -8.89
C ARG A 7 4.36 11.15 -8.57
N ALA A 8 3.61 11.72 -7.61
CA ALA A 8 2.32 11.17 -7.21
C ALA A 8 1.25 11.63 -8.20
N LYS A 9 0.41 10.71 -8.70
CA LYS A 9 -0.70 11.05 -9.60
C LYS A 9 -1.86 11.66 -8.82
N LYS A 10 -2.18 11.07 -7.68
CA LYS A 10 -3.20 11.53 -6.75
C LYS A 10 -2.57 11.88 -5.41
N LEU A 11 -3.20 12.81 -4.70
CA LEU A 11 -2.79 13.31 -3.40
C LEU A 11 -3.98 13.22 -2.45
N ILE A 12 -3.72 12.87 -1.20
CA ILE A 12 -4.73 12.82 -0.15
C ILE A 12 -4.62 14.11 0.67
N PHE A 13 -5.74 14.79 0.82
CA PHE A 13 -5.84 16.06 1.53
C PHE A 13 -6.72 15.91 2.75
N THR A 14 -6.32 16.59 3.81
CA THR A 14 -7.08 16.61 5.06
C THR A 14 -6.86 17.95 5.75
N PRO A 15 -7.92 18.64 6.19
CA PRO A 15 -7.75 19.78 7.09
C PRO A 15 -7.05 19.29 8.37
N GLU A 16 -6.16 20.10 8.93
CA GLU A 16 -5.56 19.76 10.22
C GLU A 16 -6.62 19.82 11.32
N THR A 17 -7.45 20.87 11.37
CA THR A 17 -8.49 21.02 12.40
C THR A 17 -9.87 20.76 11.83
N ALA A 18 -10.57 19.71 12.29
CA ALA A 18 -11.92 19.39 11.85
C ALA A 18 -12.69 18.59 12.90
N LYS A 19 -14.01 18.76 12.96
CA LYS A 19 -14.90 17.96 13.84
C LYS A 19 -14.85 16.48 13.46
N HIS A 20 -15.00 16.21 12.17
CA HIS A 20 -14.95 14.87 11.60
C HIS A 20 -13.63 14.69 10.88
N ARG A 21 -13.00 13.52 11.07
CA ARG A 21 -11.75 13.24 10.40
C ARG A 21 -12.04 12.69 9.00
N LEU A 22 -11.82 13.51 7.98
CA LEU A 22 -12.08 13.18 6.57
C LEU A 22 -10.84 13.37 5.71
N PHE A 23 -10.62 12.44 4.78
CA PHE A 23 -9.56 12.48 3.79
C PHE A 23 -10.17 12.56 2.38
N HIS A 24 -9.65 13.48 1.57
CA HIS A 24 -10.16 13.75 0.24
C HIS A 24 -9.09 13.43 -0.80
N LEU A 25 -9.47 12.71 -1.86
CA LEU A 25 -8.56 12.38 -2.94
C LEU A 25 -8.65 13.45 -4.04
N PHE A 26 -7.52 14.01 -4.43
CA PHE A 26 -7.45 14.95 -5.56
C PHE A 26 -6.36 14.52 -6.54
N GLU A 27 -6.55 14.88 -7.80
CA GLU A 27 -5.48 14.83 -8.79
C GLU A 27 -4.36 15.80 -8.38
N ASN A 28 -3.13 15.50 -8.80
CA ASN A 28 -1.95 16.33 -8.52
C ASN A 28 -1.89 17.59 -9.39
N ASN A 29 -3.01 18.31 -9.47
CA ASN A 29 -3.17 19.62 -10.10
C ASN A 29 -3.84 20.63 -9.15
N VAL A 30 -4.11 20.23 -7.90
CA VAL A 30 -4.68 21.08 -6.85
C VAL A 30 -3.59 21.51 -5.87
N ILE A 31 -3.62 22.79 -5.49
CA ILE A 31 -2.70 23.37 -4.51
C ILE A 31 -3.41 23.43 -3.15
N ALA A 32 -2.78 22.91 -2.10
CA ALA A 32 -3.25 23.12 -0.73
C ALA A 32 -2.89 24.53 -0.28
N GLU A 33 -3.85 25.23 0.31
CA GLU A 33 -3.64 26.51 0.97
C GLU A 33 -4.01 26.41 2.46
N GLY A 34 -3.22 27.05 3.32
CA GLY A 34 -3.49 27.13 4.77
C GLY A 34 -3.21 25.83 5.53
N SER A 35 -4.07 25.53 6.52
CA SER A 35 -3.87 24.46 7.50
C SER A 35 -4.36 23.11 7.00
N ILE A 36 -3.73 22.60 5.94
CA ILE A 36 -4.07 21.34 5.28
C ILE A 36 -2.85 20.42 5.26
N CYS A 37 -3.03 19.19 5.73
CA CYS A 37 -2.04 18.13 5.58
C CYS A 37 -2.23 17.45 4.22
N VAL A 38 -1.14 17.35 3.47
CA VAL A 38 -1.09 16.68 2.16
C VAL A 38 -0.22 15.43 2.26
N ILE A 39 -0.82 14.29 1.94
CA ILE A 39 -0.20 12.97 1.98
C ILE A 39 -0.02 12.52 0.52
N ALA A 40 1.24 12.41 0.12
CA ALA A 40 1.62 11.93 -1.21
C ALA A 40 1.98 10.44 -1.14
N VAL A 41 1.06 9.60 -1.60
CA VAL A 41 1.17 8.13 -1.68
C VAL A 41 1.02 7.68 -3.13
N ASP A 42 1.71 6.60 -3.52
CA ASP A 42 1.62 6.07 -4.88
C ASP A 42 0.40 5.17 -5.08
N ASP A 43 -0.12 4.60 -3.99
CA ASP A 43 -1.24 3.67 -4.02
C ASP A 43 -2.38 4.14 -3.09
N ILE A 44 -3.61 4.03 -3.60
CA ILE A 44 -4.82 4.61 -3.01
C ILE A 44 -5.39 3.73 -1.90
N TRP A 45 -4.99 2.46 -1.74
CA TRP A 45 -5.41 1.66 -0.57
C TRP A 45 -5.11 2.36 0.77
N VAL A 46 -4.07 3.22 0.81
CA VAL A 46 -3.76 4.04 1.98
C VAL A 46 -4.93 4.94 2.34
N HIS A 47 -5.62 5.53 1.36
CA HIS A 47 -6.79 6.37 1.58
C HIS A 47 -7.89 5.62 2.33
N ALA A 48 -8.21 4.39 1.94
CA ALA A 48 -9.19 3.57 2.65
C ALA A 48 -8.79 3.30 4.11
N ILE A 49 -7.52 2.93 4.36
CA ILE A 49 -7.05 2.72 5.74
C ILE A 49 -7.13 4.01 6.56
N LEU A 50 -6.82 5.16 5.98
CA LEU A 50 -6.95 6.45 6.66
C LEU A 50 -8.42 6.79 7.01
N GLU A 51 -9.38 6.31 6.23
CA GLU A 51 -10.82 6.49 6.49
C GLU A 51 -11.37 5.52 7.54
N SER A 52 -10.63 4.45 7.87
CA SER A 52 -11.07 3.43 8.82
C SER A 52 -11.20 3.92 10.26
N ALA A 53 -12.03 3.22 11.03
CA ALA A 53 -12.17 3.35 12.47
C ALA A 53 -10.83 3.17 13.20
N ILE A 54 -9.99 2.22 12.77
CA ILE A 54 -8.67 1.98 13.38
C ILE A 54 -7.80 3.23 13.32
N HIS A 55 -7.71 3.88 12.15
CA HIS A 55 -6.93 5.12 12.02
C HIS A 55 -7.61 6.32 12.68
N ARG A 56 -8.95 6.37 12.66
CA ARG A 56 -9.71 7.40 13.39
C ARG A 56 -9.39 7.34 14.89
N THR A 57 -9.48 6.17 15.51
CA THR A 57 -9.19 5.95 16.93
C THR A 57 -7.74 6.32 17.27
N TRP A 58 -6.77 5.88 16.45
CA TRP A 58 -5.38 6.31 16.58
C TRP A 58 -5.20 7.83 16.52
N SER A 59 -5.73 8.44 15.46
CA SER A 59 -5.47 9.86 15.17
C SER A 59 -6.15 10.80 16.15
N LEU A 60 -7.32 10.44 16.69
CA LEU A 60 -7.98 11.20 17.75
C LEU A 60 -7.23 11.12 19.08
N ARG A 61 -6.57 9.99 19.36
CA ARG A 61 -5.80 9.80 20.59
C ARG A 61 -4.40 10.41 20.54
N ALA A 62 -3.72 10.28 19.40
CA ALA A 62 -2.34 10.74 19.19
C ALA A 62 -2.26 12.20 18.72
N GLY A 63 -3.32 12.69 18.07
CA GLY A 63 -3.42 14.06 17.56
C GLY A 63 -3.51 15.12 18.65
N GLY A 64 -3.53 16.37 18.21
CA GLY A 64 -3.76 17.52 19.09
C GLY A 64 -5.24 17.92 19.16
N ARG A 65 -5.51 19.03 19.84
CA ARG A 65 -6.81 19.70 19.83
C ARG A 65 -6.61 21.21 19.69
N LEU A 66 -7.57 21.88 19.03
CA LEU A 66 -7.73 23.33 19.04
C LEU A 66 -9.07 23.64 19.70
N GLY A 67 -9.04 23.96 21.00
CA GLY A 67 -10.25 23.96 21.82
C GLY A 67 -10.90 22.58 21.86
N PRO A 68 -12.21 22.43 21.57
CA PRO A 68 -12.87 21.13 21.54
C PRO A 68 -12.56 20.33 20.26
N THR A 69 -12.07 20.99 19.21
CA THR A 69 -11.96 20.39 17.87
C THR A 69 -10.66 19.59 17.72
N PRO A 70 -10.72 18.33 17.27
CA PRO A 70 -9.52 17.53 16.98
C PRO A 70 -8.61 18.21 15.95
N ARG A 71 -7.29 18.05 16.15
CA ARG A 71 -6.25 18.49 15.22
C ARG A 71 -5.36 17.33 14.81
N TYR A 72 -5.24 17.10 13.51
CA TYR A 72 -4.42 16.07 12.92
C TYR A 72 -3.01 16.58 12.65
N ASN A 73 -2.08 16.15 13.49
CA ASN A 73 -0.68 16.53 13.38
C ASN A 73 0.06 15.38 12.69
N LYS A 74 0.52 15.56 11.44
CA LYS A 74 1.10 14.46 10.64
C LYS A 74 2.18 13.66 11.38
N THR A 75 3.02 14.34 12.16
CA THR A 75 4.16 13.76 12.89
C THR A 75 3.75 12.91 14.09
N ARG A 76 2.49 13.04 14.53
CA ARG A 76 1.90 12.27 15.63
C ARG A 76 0.86 11.27 15.14
N CYS A 77 0.18 11.58 14.03
CA CYS A 77 -0.89 10.76 13.49
C CYS A 77 -0.39 9.87 12.36
N PHE A 78 -0.02 10.42 11.21
CA PHE A 78 0.34 9.63 10.02
C PHE A 78 1.73 8.99 10.13
N ASP A 79 2.76 9.78 10.44
CA ASP A 79 4.16 9.33 10.42
C ASP A 79 4.41 8.12 11.34
N PRO A 80 3.87 8.04 12.57
CA PRO A 80 4.03 6.87 13.44
C PRO A 80 2.91 5.81 13.29
N PHE A 81 1.95 5.97 12.39
CA PHE A 81 0.85 5.00 12.28
C PHE A 81 1.38 3.67 11.73
N PRO A 82 1.20 2.55 12.46
CA PRO A 82 1.70 1.26 12.02
C PRO A 82 0.73 0.63 11.01
N PHE A 83 0.95 0.89 9.71
CA PHE A 83 0.19 0.27 8.63
C PHE A 83 0.29 -1.27 8.65
N PRO A 84 -0.78 -1.99 8.25
CA PRO A 84 -0.76 -3.44 8.19
C PRO A 84 0.06 -3.91 6.97
N ASP A 85 0.47 -5.18 6.99
CA ASP A 85 0.95 -5.82 5.77
C ASP A 85 -0.24 -6.25 4.94
N LEU A 86 -0.23 -5.87 3.67
CA LEU A 86 -1.30 -6.18 2.75
C LEU A 86 -0.81 -7.11 1.64
N THR A 87 -1.57 -8.17 1.41
CA THR A 87 -1.51 -8.92 0.15
C THR A 87 -2.00 -8.04 -1.01
N GLU A 88 -1.61 -8.34 -2.24
CA GLU A 88 -2.09 -7.60 -3.43
C GLU A 88 -3.62 -7.64 -3.59
N LYS A 89 -4.25 -8.75 -3.15
CA LYS A 89 -5.71 -8.86 -3.10
C LYS A 89 -6.33 -7.87 -2.12
N GLN A 90 -5.78 -7.76 -0.90
CA GLN A 90 -6.26 -6.79 0.10
C GLN A 90 -6.03 -5.34 -0.36
N LYS A 91 -4.85 -5.03 -0.94
CA LYS A 91 -4.60 -3.71 -1.53
C LYS A 91 -5.63 -3.35 -2.59
N THR A 92 -5.95 -4.30 -3.48
CA THR A 92 -6.94 -4.08 -4.54
C THR A 92 -8.32 -3.83 -3.99
N HIS A 93 -8.76 -4.64 -3.03
CA HIS A 93 -10.07 -4.45 -2.41
C HIS A 93 -10.18 -3.11 -1.65
N LEU A 94 -9.17 -2.75 -0.85
CA LEU A 94 -9.12 -1.46 -0.15
C LEU A 94 -9.06 -0.28 -1.12
N ARG A 95 -8.37 -0.42 -2.25
CA ARG A 95 -8.33 0.59 -3.31
C ARG A 95 -9.72 0.87 -3.87
N GLU A 96 -10.45 -0.18 -4.24
CA GLU A 96 -11.82 -0.07 -4.76
C GLU A 96 -12.76 0.60 -3.75
N LEU A 97 -12.68 0.22 -2.47
CA LEU A 97 -13.49 0.82 -1.41
C LEU A 97 -13.16 2.31 -1.18
N GLY A 98 -11.87 2.68 -1.15
CA GLY A 98 -11.44 4.06 -1.00
C GLY A 98 -11.88 4.94 -2.17
N GLU A 99 -11.73 4.46 -3.40
CA GLU A 99 -12.20 5.15 -4.61
C GLU A 99 -13.73 5.26 -4.64
N ARG A 100 -14.45 4.21 -4.23
CA ARG A 100 -15.92 4.23 -4.11
C ARG A 100 -16.37 5.28 -3.10
N LEU A 101 -15.73 5.37 -1.93
CA LEU A 101 -16.07 6.36 -0.91
C LEU A 101 -15.85 7.80 -1.40
N ASP A 102 -14.69 8.07 -2.02
CA ASP A 102 -14.36 9.40 -2.54
C ASP A 102 -15.30 9.81 -3.68
N ALA A 103 -15.55 8.90 -4.63
CA ALA A 103 -16.50 9.13 -5.73
C ALA A 103 -17.92 9.39 -5.21
N PHE A 104 -18.39 8.56 -4.27
CA PHE A 104 -19.72 8.71 -3.67
C PHE A 104 -19.89 10.08 -3.01
N ARG A 105 -18.93 10.51 -2.18
CA ARG A 105 -18.97 11.83 -1.53
C ARG A 105 -19.06 12.96 -2.56
N LYS A 106 -18.23 12.91 -3.60
CA LYS A 106 -18.21 13.92 -4.68
C LYS A 106 -19.51 13.97 -5.46
N GLU A 107 -20.09 12.81 -5.77
CA GLU A 107 -21.37 12.70 -6.47
C GLU A 107 -22.50 13.32 -5.64
N ARG A 108 -22.59 12.99 -4.34
CA ARG A 108 -23.60 13.56 -3.44
C ARG A 108 -23.48 15.09 -3.33
N GLN A 109 -22.25 15.61 -3.25
CA GLN A 109 -22.02 17.06 -3.19
C GLN A 109 -22.31 17.77 -4.53
N ALA A 110 -22.07 17.11 -5.66
CA ALA A 110 -22.39 17.66 -6.97
C ALA A 110 -23.91 17.70 -7.23
N GLU A 111 -24.63 16.66 -6.80
CA GLU A 111 -26.09 16.58 -6.91
C GLU A 111 -26.81 17.54 -5.94
N HIS A 112 -26.23 17.76 -4.75
CA HIS A 112 -26.78 18.63 -3.72
C HIS A 112 -25.74 19.65 -3.24
N PRO A 113 -25.56 20.79 -3.94
CA PRO A 113 -24.53 21.78 -3.58
C PRO A 113 -24.68 22.40 -2.18
N ASP A 114 -25.88 22.36 -1.60
CA ASP A 114 -26.15 22.81 -0.23
C ASP A 114 -25.77 21.76 0.85
N LEU A 115 -25.48 20.52 0.43
CA LEU A 115 -25.09 19.42 1.31
C LEU A 115 -23.60 19.52 1.68
N THR A 116 -23.35 19.85 2.94
CA THR A 116 -22.00 19.93 3.47
C THR A 116 -21.49 18.56 3.94
N MET A 117 -20.19 18.30 3.79
CA MET A 117 -19.54 17.12 4.39
C MET A 117 -19.80 17.05 5.90
N THR A 118 -19.68 18.15 6.62
CA THR A 118 -19.95 18.17 8.07
C THR A 118 -21.40 17.78 8.39
N GLY A 119 -22.36 18.22 7.57
CA GLY A 119 -23.76 17.83 7.70
C GLY A 119 -23.97 16.32 7.53
N MET A 120 -23.44 15.75 6.43
CA MET A 120 -23.51 14.32 6.16
C MET A 120 -22.94 13.48 7.33
N TYR A 121 -21.77 13.86 7.85
CA TYR A 121 -21.12 13.10 8.92
C TYR A 121 -21.77 13.32 10.29
N ASN A 122 -22.38 14.48 10.55
CA ASN A 122 -23.20 14.64 11.74
C ASN A 122 -24.37 13.65 11.73
N VAL A 123 -25.05 13.51 10.59
CA VAL A 123 -26.17 12.56 10.46
C VAL A 123 -25.69 11.11 10.48
N LEU A 124 -24.51 10.81 9.93
CA LEU A 124 -23.90 9.48 10.04
C LEU A 124 -23.71 9.07 11.51
N GLU A 125 -23.18 9.96 12.34
CA GLU A 125 -23.02 9.69 13.78
C GLU A 125 -24.38 9.56 14.49
N ARG A 126 -25.41 10.32 14.08
CA ARG A 126 -26.77 10.13 14.59
C ARG A 126 -27.36 8.77 14.24
N LEU A 127 -27.11 8.24 13.03
CA LEU A 127 -27.53 6.88 12.68
C LEU A 127 -26.84 5.83 13.55
N ARG A 128 -25.52 5.98 13.77
CA ARG A 128 -24.76 5.07 14.65
C ARG A 128 -25.29 5.11 16.09
N GLU A 129 -25.64 6.29 16.59
CA GLU A 129 -26.22 6.45 17.92
C GLU A 129 -27.59 5.77 18.04
N LEU A 130 -28.46 5.93 17.04
CA LEU A 130 -29.77 5.25 16.99
C LEU A 130 -29.64 3.72 16.94
N GLU A 131 -28.64 3.20 16.22
CA GLU A 131 -28.36 1.76 16.18
C GLU A 131 -27.83 1.23 17.54
N ALA A 132 -26.96 2.01 18.20
CA ALA A 132 -26.36 1.62 19.48
C ALA A 132 -27.31 1.81 20.67
N ASN A 133 -28.25 2.76 20.58
CA ASN A 133 -29.16 3.12 21.66
C ASN A 133 -30.60 3.22 21.14
N PRO A 134 -31.44 2.20 21.40
CA PRO A 134 -32.85 2.20 21.00
C PRO A 134 -33.68 3.36 21.57
N ASP A 135 -33.25 3.96 22.69
CA ASP A 135 -33.94 5.08 23.35
C ASP A 135 -33.48 6.46 22.81
N ALA A 136 -32.54 6.50 21.87
CA ALA A 136 -32.07 7.76 21.30
C ALA A 136 -33.19 8.47 20.50
N PRO A 137 -33.30 9.81 20.59
CA PRO A 137 -34.33 10.55 19.85
C PRO A 137 -34.24 10.32 18.34
N PRO A 138 -35.38 10.18 17.63
CA PRO A 138 -35.38 10.00 16.18
C PRO A 138 -34.76 11.20 15.46
N LEU A 139 -34.37 11.00 14.19
CA LEU A 139 -33.85 12.08 13.36
C LEU A 139 -34.87 13.23 13.26
N THR A 140 -34.39 14.44 13.51
CA THR A 140 -35.13 15.68 13.27
C THR A 140 -35.44 15.86 11.78
N ASP A 141 -36.41 16.70 11.43
CA ASP A 141 -36.78 16.96 10.04
C ASP A 141 -35.58 17.41 9.19
N LYS A 142 -34.70 18.25 9.76
CA LYS A 142 -33.47 18.70 9.10
C LYS A 142 -32.48 17.55 8.88
N GLU A 143 -32.32 16.67 9.86
CA GLU A 143 -31.44 15.51 9.74
C GLU A 143 -31.98 14.49 8.72
N ARG A 144 -33.31 14.32 8.63
CA ARG A 144 -33.93 13.47 7.59
C ARG A 144 -33.66 13.99 6.18
N VAL A 145 -33.78 15.31 5.96
CA VAL A 145 -33.44 15.91 4.66
C VAL A 145 -31.97 15.66 4.29
N ILE A 146 -31.05 15.79 5.26
CA ILE A 146 -29.62 15.50 5.03
C ILE A 146 -29.38 14.00 4.81
N HIS A 147 -30.09 13.14 5.55
CA HIS A 147 -30.03 11.68 5.42
C HIS A 147 -30.40 11.24 4.00
N GLU A 148 -31.50 11.77 3.48
CA GLU A 148 -32.02 11.50 2.13
C GLU A 148 -31.06 12.03 1.05
N LYS A 149 -30.73 13.34 1.07
CA LYS A 149 -29.82 13.94 0.08
C LYS A 149 -28.44 13.28 0.09
N GLY A 150 -27.91 13.03 1.28
CA GLY A 150 -26.57 12.44 1.44
C GLY A 150 -26.53 10.94 1.25
N LEU A 151 -27.68 10.27 1.09
CA LEU A 151 -27.81 8.82 1.11
C LEU A 151 -26.98 8.21 2.26
N VAL A 152 -27.17 8.74 3.48
CA VAL A 152 -26.21 8.55 4.58
C VAL A 152 -26.14 7.10 5.05
N SER A 153 -27.18 6.29 4.84
CA SER A 153 -27.11 4.84 5.07
C SER A 153 -26.14 4.13 4.12
N VAL A 154 -26.05 4.56 2.85
CA VAL A 154 -25.07 4.04 1.90
C VAL A 154 -23.67 4.51 2.27
N LEU A 155 -23.53 5.77 2.69
CA LEU A 155 -22.27 6.29 3.23
C LEU A 155 -21.77 5.44 4.40
N LYS A 156 -22.67 5.12 5.34
CA LYS A 156 -22.39 4.26 6.48
C LYS A 156 -21.91 2.88 6.03
N GLN A 157 -22.64 2.25 5.12
CA GLN A 157 -22.28 0.94 4.58
C GLN A 157 -20.86 0.92 3.99
N ILE A 158 -20.48 1.94 3.20
CA ILE A 158 -19.13 2.02 2.62
C ILE A 158 -18.06 2.11 3.72
N HIS A 159 -18.31 2.89 4.78
CA HIS A 159 -17.40 2.94 5.94
C HIS A 159 -17.32 1.61 6.67
N ASP A 160 -18.46 0.95 6.90
CA ASP A 160 -18.51 -0.35 7.59
C ASP A 160 -17.76 -1.43 6.76
N GLU A 161 -17.82 -1.37 5.43
CA GLU A 161 -17.04 -2.21 4.51
C GLU A 161 -15.52 -1.92 4.58
N ILE A 162 -15.13 -0.63 4.64
CA ILE A 162 -13.73 -0.22 4.82
C ILE A 162 -13.19 -0.69 6.18
N ASP A 163 -13.98 -0.53 7.24
CA ASP A 163 -13.64 -0.95 8.58
C ASP A 163 -13.41 -2.46 8.60
N ALA A 164 -14.37 -3.24 8.09
CA ALA A 164 -14.25 -4.68 7.94
C ALA A 164 -12.98 -5.11 7.21
N ALA A 165 -12.71 -4.52 6.04
CA ALA A 165 -11.51 -4.83 5.25
C ALA A 165 -10.21 -4.45 5.97
N THR A 166 -10.23 -3.37 6.76
CA THR A 166 -9.07 -2.91 7.53
C THR A 166 -8.82 -3.84 8.73
N PHE A 167 -9.86 -4.23 9.49
CA PHE A 167 -9.71 -5.24 10.55
C PHE A 167 -9.16 -6.57 10.02
N ASP A 168 -9.65 -7.04 8.87
CA ASP A 168 -9.14 -8.24 8.22
C ASP A 168 -7.67 -8.09 7.79
N ALA A 169 -7.26 -6.91 7.33
CA ALA A 169 -5.88 -6.59 6.99
C ALA A 169 -4.93 -6.64 8.19
N TYR A 170 -5.40 -6.21 9.37
CA TYR A 170 -4.65 -6.35 10.61
C TYR A 170 -4.72 -7.77 11.22
N GLY A 171 -5.64 -8.62 10.72
CA GLY A 171 -5.94 -9.92 11.31
C GLY A 171 -6.60 -9.80 12.70
N TRP A 172 -7.40 -8.76 12.91
CA TRP A 172 -8.01 -8.44 14.20
C TRP A 172 -9.52 -8.76 14.21
N PRO A 173 -10.09 -9.12 15.37
CA PRO A 173 -11.55 -9.16 15.54
C PRO A 173 -12.18 -7.80 15.26
N ARG A 174 -13.42 -7.79 14.77
CA ARG A 174 -14.14 -6.56 14.36
C ARG A 174 -14.93 -5.90 15.48
N ASP A 175 -15.05 -6.58 16.61
CA ASP A 175 -15.79 -6.16 17.81
C ASP A 175 -14.90 -5.52 18.89
N LEU A 176 -13.66 -5.17 18.54
CA LEU A 176 -12.73 -4.52 19.44
C LEU A 176 -13.21 -3.13 19.85
N THR A 177 -13.05 -2.83 21.13
CA THR A 177 -13.22 -1.48 21.69
C THR A 177 -12.12 -0.54 21.22
N ASP A 178 -12.36 0.77 21.33
CA ASP A 178 -11.36 1.79 20.99
C ASP A 178 -10.07 1.62 21.82
N GLU A 179 -10.19 1.28 23.12
CA GLU A 179 -9.05 0.99 23.98
C GLU A 179 -8.22 -0.21 23.51
N GLU A 180 -8.87 -1.31 23.12
CA GLU A 180 -8.19 -2.52 22.61
C GLU A 180 -7.51 -2.26 21.25
N ILE A 181 -8.15 -1.48 20.37
CA ILE A 181 -7.55 -1.04 19.11
C ILE A 181 -6.26 -0.25 19.41
N LEU A 182 -6.32 0.70 20.34
CA LEU A 182 -5.16 1.51 20.73
C LEU A 182 -4.03 0.65 21.32
N GLU A 183 -4.35 -0.29 22.21
CA GLU A 183 -3.36 -1.18 22.80
C GLU A 183 -2.62 -1.98 21.72
N ARG A 184 -3.36 -2.59 20.78
CA ARG A 184 -2.79 -3.34 19.67
C ARG A 184 -1.95 -2.48 18.74
N LEU A 185 -2.40 -1.26 18.43
CA LEU A 185 -1.64 -0.32 17.62
C LEU A 185 -0.34 0.12 18.30
N VAL A 186 -0.36 0.40 19.60
CA VAL A 186 0.86 0.75 20.36
C VAL A 186 1.83 -0.43 20.39
N ALA A 187 1.35 -1.65 20.61
CA ALA A 187 2.17 -2.85 20.55
C ALA A 187 2.80 -3.06 19.16
N LEU A 188 2.00 -2.89 18.09
CA LEU A 188 2.48 -2.99 16.72
C LEU A 188 3.48 -1.89 16.37
N ASN A 189 3.24 -0.66 16.80
CA ASN A 189 4.18 0.45 16.60
C ASN A 189 5.52 0.18 17.29
N LYS A 190 5.51 -0.36 18.52
CA LYS A 190 6.74 -0.77 19.20
C LYS A 190 7.49 -1.87 18.44
N ALA A 191 6.77 -2.87 17.92
CA ALA A 191 7.37 -3.92 17.08
C ALA A 191 8.01 -3.32 15.81
N ARG A 192 7.32 -2.41 15.12
CA ARG A 192 7.82 -1.69 13.94
C ARG A 192 9.08 -0.88 14.27
N ALA A 193 9.12 -0.20 15.41
CA ALA A 193 10.30 0.54 15.82
C ALA A 193 11.53 -0.38 16.06
N GLU A 194 11.33 -1.59 16.58
CA GLU A 194 12.41 -2.59 16.71
C GLU A 194 12.83 -3.16 15.35
N GLU A 195 11.90 -3.37 14.42
CA GLU A 195 12.20 -3.75 13.02
C GLU A 195 13.06 -2.66 12.35
N GLU A 196 12.69 -1.38 12.49
CA GLU A 196 13.42 -0.26 11.91
C GLU A 196 14.84 -0.13 12.48
N LYS A 197 15.03 -0.36 13.79
CA LYS A 197 16.36 -0.41 14.42
C LYS A 197 17.23 -1.53 13.85
N ARG A 198 16.63 -2.64 13.45
CA ARG A 198 17.31 -3.76 12.76
C ARG A 198 17.54 -3.50 11.28
N GLY A 199 17.01 -2.40 10.72
CA GLY A 199 17.11 -2.06 9.30
C GLY A 199 15.93 -2.50 8.44
N LEU A 200 14.94 -3.19 9.03
CA LEU A 200 13.71 -3.59 8.34
C LEU A 200 12.69 -2.45 8.40
N VAL A 201 12.64 -1.66 7.32
CA VAL A 201 11.68 -0.56 7.19
C VAL A 201 10.61 -0.91 6.17
N ARG A 202 9.35 -0.76 6.57
CA ARG A 202 8.18 -1.03 5.74
C ARG A 202 7.76 0.25 5.02
N TRP A 203 8.35 0.45 3.85
CA TRP A 203 8.16 1.66 3.05
C TRP A 203 6.79 1.67 2.36
N LEU A 204 6.02 2.74 2.55
CA LEU A 204 4.78 3.01 1.79
C LEU A 204 5.07 3.42 0.35
N ARG A 205 6.24 4.02 0.09
CA ARG A 205 6.73 4.43 -1.21
C ARG A 205 8.22 4.07 -1.35
N PRO A 206 8.54 2.78 -1.55
CA PRO A 206 9.92 2.32 -1.65
C PRO A 206 10.77 3.15 -2.63
N ASP A 207 10.26 3.42 -3.83
CA ASP A 207 10.95 4.16 -4.90
C ASP A 207 11.28 5.61 -4.56
N TYR A 208 10.46 6.23 -3.70
CA TYR A 208 10.66 7.61 -3.25
C TYR A 208 11.50 7.68 -1.97
N GLN A 209 11.23 6.76 -1.02
CA GLN A 209 11.75 6.80 0.33
C GLN A 209 13.14 6.15 0.46
N ILE A 210 13.37 4.98 -0.15
CA ILE A 210 14.66 4.25 -0.03
C ILE A 210 15.84 5.11 -0.51
N PRO A 211 15.81 5.77 -1.69
CA PRO A 211 16.94 6.58 -2.13
C PRO A 211 17.28 7.76 -1.21
N ARG A 212 16.30 8.25 -0.45
CA ARG A 212 16.41 9.44 0.41
C ARG A 212 16.73 9.12 1.87
N PHE A 213 16.07 8.10 2.40
CA PHE A 213 16.07 7.78 3.83
C PHE A 213 16.68 6.39 4.11
N GLY A 214 16.95 5.59 3.08
CA GLY A 214 17.45 4.23 3.24
C GLY A 214 18.96 4.10 3.52
N LYS A 215 19.71 5.20 3.44
CA LYS A 215 21.17 5.17 3.69
C LYS A 215 21.45 4.86 5.15
N GLY A 216 22.14 3.73 5.41
CA GLY A 216 22.56 3.32 6.75
C GLY A 216 21.72 2.21 7.39
N LEU A 217 20.65 1.74 6.72
CA LEU A 217 19.88 0.58 7.16
C LEU A 217 20.63 -0.71 6.78
N ALA A 218 20.69 -1.67 7.70
CA ALA A 218 21.39 -2.94 7.50
C ALA A 218 20.81 -3.67 6.26
N LYS A 219 21.68 -3.99 5.30
CA LYS A 219 21.30 -4.52 3.97
C LYS A 219 20.73 -5.95 3.98
N GLU A 220 20.77 -6.66 5.10
CA GLU A 220 20.60 -8.13 5.11
C GLU A 220 19.15 -8.62 5.24
N GLU A 221 18.18 -7.82 5.69
CA GLU A 221 16.81 -8.31 5.96
C GLU A 221 15.70 -7.72 5.06
N GLN A 222 16.03 -6.83 4.12
CA GLN A 222 15.01 -6.09 3.34
C GLN A 222 14.39 -6.85 2.15
N VAL A 223 14.67 -8.14 1.98
CA VAL A 223 14.28 -8.94 0.79
C VAL A 223 12.87 -9.56 0.91
N GLU A 224 12.28 -9.61 2.11
CA GLU A 224 11.06 -10.42 2.33
C GLU A 224 9.72 -9.75 1.99
N ALA A 225 9.70 -8.47 1.59
CA ALA A 225 8.45 -7.71 1.35
C ALA A 225 8.12 -7.45 -0.14
N THR A 226 8.69 -8.22 -1.06
CA THR A 226 8.28 -8.23 -2.48
C THR A 226 7.73 -9.60 -2.84
N LEU A 227 6.43 -9.79 -2.62
CA LEU A 227 5.68 -10.88 -3.21
C LEU A 227 5.45 -10.58 -4.70
N ASP A 228 5.48 -11.66 -5.49
CA ASP A 228 5.30 -11.75 -6.95
C ASP A 228 6.53 -11.50 -7.84
N ALA A 229 7.57 -12.30 -7.60
CA ALA A 229 8.35 -12.89 -8.69
C ALA A 229 8.52 -14.39 -8.36
N PRO A 230 8.43 -15.30 -9.36
CA PRO A 230 8.56 -16.74 -9.09
C PRO A 230 9.89 -17.00 -8.39
N ALA A 231 9.77 -17.58 -7.20
CA ALA A 231 10.89 -17.92 -6.35
C ALA A 231 11.84 -18.87 -7.08
N ILE A 232 12.99 -18.37 -7.53
CA ILE A 232 14.16 -19.19 -7.80
C ILE A 232 15.02 -19.13 -6.55
N ALA A 233 15.17 -20.29 -5.93
CA ALA A 233 15.82 -20.53 -4.65
C ALA A 233 17.13 -19.74 -4.47
N ALA A 234 17.28 -19.17 -3.27
CA ALA A 234 18.49 -18.54 -2.79
C ALA A 234 19.66 -19.54 -2.72
N LYS A 235 20.44 -19.60 -3.81
CA LYS A 235 21.91 -19.77 -3.87
C LYS A 235 22.36 -19.61 -5.33
N ALA A 236 22.11 -18.43 -5.91
CA ALA A 236 22.62 -18.09 -7.25
C ALA A 236 24.16 -18.21 -7.27
N PRO A 237 24.74 -19.12 -8.07
CA PRO A 237 26.18 -19.36 -8.11
C PRO A 237 26.94 -18.12 -8.63
N GLN A 238 28.19 -17.96 -8.20
CA GLN A 238 29.09 -16.92 -8.71
C GLN A 238 29.39 -17.19 -10.19
N TRP A 239 29.38 -16.15 -11.02
CA TRP A 239 29.74 -16.23 -12.43
C TRP A 239 31.20 -16.70 -12.59
N PRO A 240 31.46 -17.86 -13.19
CA PRO A 240 32.81 -18.39 -13.30
C PRO A 240 33.70 -17.52 -14.20
N ALA A 241 35.00 -17.43 -13.88
CA ALA A 241 35.96 -16.68 -14.70
C ALA A 241 36.39 -17.46 -15.95
N ALA A 242 36.53 -18.78 -15.85
CA ALA A 242 36.99 -19.63 -16.94
C ALA A 242 35.85 -20.00 -17.90
N LEU A 243 36.11 -19.97 -19.20
CA LEU A 243 35.13 -20.26 -20.25
C LEU A 243 34.49 -21.66 -20.14
N PRO A 244 35.24 -22.75 -19.87
CA PRO A 244 34.64 -24.08 -19.71
C PRO A 244 33.62 -24.14 -18.56
N ASP A 245 33.87 -23.42 -17.47
CA ASP A 245 33.00 -23.38 -16.30
C ASP A 245 31.76 -22.51 -16.55
N GLN A 246 31.89 -21.44 -17.35
CA GLN A 246 30.74 -20.64 -17.80
C GLN A 246 29.76 -21.48 -18.62
N ILE A 247 30.26 -22.32 -19.55
CA ILE A 247 29.42 -23.22 -20.36
C ILE A 247 28.68 -24.22 -19.46
N ARG A 248 29.40 -24.85 -18.52
CA ARG A 248 28.80 -25.81 -17.57
C ARG A 248 27.72 -25.15 -16.71
N ALA A 249 28.00 -23.94 -16.22
CA ALA A 249 27.07 -23.18 -15.39
C ALA A 249 25.79 -22.82 -16.15
N VAL A 250 25.91 -22.28 -17.37
CA VAL A 250 24.76 -21.93 -18.24
C VAL A 250 23.90 -23.16 -18.55
N ARG A 251 24.52 -24.29 -18.89
CA ARG A 251 23.80 -25.55 -19.16
C ARG A 251 23.10 -26.10 -17.91
N ALA A 252 23.73 -26.02 -16.75
CA ALA A 252 23.13 -26.50 -15.49
C ALA A 252 21.85 -25.71 -15.15
N VAL A 253 21.84 -24.40 -15.39
CA VAL A 253 20.66 -23.55 -15.17
C VAL A 253 19.56 -23.85 -16.22
N LEU A 254 19.92 -24.05 -17.49
CA LEU A 254 18.96 -24.47 -18.51
C LEU A 254 18.36 -25.86 -18.22
N ALA A 255 19.14 -26.79 -17.66
CA ALA A 255 18.67 -28.14 -17.32
C ALA A 255 17.64 -28.16 -16.18
N GLN A 256 17.69 -27.17 -15.29
CA GLN A 256 16.72 -27.03 -14.20
C GLN A 256 15.48 -26.23 -14.61
N ALA A 257 15.49 -25.63 -15.80
CA ALA A 257 14.37 -24.83 -16.27
C ALA A 257 13.31 -25.71 -16.95
N GLU A 258 12.11 -25.76 -16.36
CA GLU A 258 10.95 -26.49 -16.91
C GLU A 258 10.32 -25.81 -18.14
N ARG A 259 10.80 -24.62 -18.52
CA ARG A 259 10.26 -23.80 -19.62
C ARG A 259 11.40 -23.09 -20.35
N PRO A 260 11.23 -22.71 -21.64
CA PRO A 260 12.22 -21.92 -22.37
C PRO A 260 12.55 -20.60 -21.64
N VAL A 261 13.84 -20.33 -21.45
CA VAL A 261 14.35 -19.20 -20.66
C VAL A 261 15.01 -18.16 -21.57
N ALA A 262 14.71 -16.88 -21.35
CA ALA A 262 15.39 -15.80 -22.08
C ALA A 262 16.85 -15.63 -21.59
N ALA A 263 17.76 -15.23 -22.49
CA ALA A 263 19.18 -15.05 -22.15
C ALA A 263 19.40 -14.08 -20.98
N GLN A 264 18.58 -13.04 -20.86
CA GLN A 264 18.67 -12.07 -19.77
C GLN A 264 18.27 -12.67 -18.42
N ASP A 265 17.23 -13.50 -18.39
CA ASP A 265 16.77 -14.17 -17.17
C ASP A 265 17.79 -15.23 -16.72
N LEU A 266 18.41 -15.91 -17.68
CA LEU A 266 19.49 -16.84 -17.40
C LEU A 266 20.73 -16.14 -16.84
N ALA A 267 21.08 -14.96 -17.34
CA ALA A 267 22.17 -14.14 -16.78
C ALA A 267 21.86 -13.61 -15.37
N ARG A 268 20.58 -13.44 -15.02
CA ARG A 268 20.14 -13.05 -13.66
C ARG A 268 20.26 -14.18 -12.65
N ALA A 269 20.33 -15.44 -13.08
CA ALA A 269 20.55 -16.60 -12.21
C ALA A 269 21.96 -16.67 -11.58
N PHE A 270 22.90 -15.81 -12.00
CA PHE A 270 24.27 -15.78 -11.51
C PHE A 270 24.62 -14.49 -10.75
N LYS A 271 25.62 -14.54 -9.87
CA LYS A 271 26.18 -13.37 -9.16
C LYS A 271 27.53 -12.94 -9.75
N GLY A 272 27.79 -11.64 -9.86
CA GLY A 272 29.05 -11.10 -10.39
C GLY A 272 29.21 -11.18 -11.92
N GLY A 273 30.30 -10.59 -12.45
CA GLY A 273 30.62 -10.57 -13.89
C GLY A 273 30.06 -9.35 -14.65
N ARG A 274 30.90 -8.32 -14.88
CA ARG A 274 30.49 -7.03 -15.49
C ARG A 274 29.92 -7.16 -16.92
N LYS A 275 30.30 -8.22 -17.64
CA LYS A 275 29.85 -8.53 -19.02
C LYS A 275 29.06 -9.85 -19.12
N ARG A 276 28.51 -10.35 -18.02
CA ARG A 276 27.85 -11.66 -18.00
C ARG A 276 26.68 -11.77 -18.98
N GLY A 277 25.92 -10.69 -19.19
CA GLY A 277 24.76 -10.71 -20.09
C GLY A 277 25.16 -10.92 -21.55
N GLU A 278 26.16 -10.15 -22.01
CA GLU A 278 26.80 -10.33 -23.32
C GLU A 278 27.34 -11.77 -23.44
N ARG A 279 28.06 -12.23 -22.40
CA ARG A 279 28.70 -13.55 -22.41
C ARG A 279 27.72 -14.71 -22.43
N VAL A 280 26.61 -14.63 -21.69
CA VAL A 280 25.55 -15.65 -21.72
C VAL A 280 24.91 -15.70 -23.10
N THR A 281 24.69 -14.55 -23.74
CA THR A 281 24.12 -14.48 -25.10
C THR A 281 25.04 -15.16 -26.12
N GLU A 282 26.32 -14.80 -26.14
CA GLU A 282 27.33 -15.43 -27.01
C GLU A 282 27.43 -16.95 -26.80
N LEU A 283 27.32 -17.40 -25.55
CA LEU A 283 27.36 -18.82 -25.20
C LEU A 283 26.12 -19.58 -25.68
N LEU A 284 24.94 -18.99 -25.55
CA LEU A 284 23.69 -19.59 -26.03
C LEU A 284 23.66 -19.69 -27.56
N GLU A 285 24.14 -18.66 -28.25
CA GLU A 285 24.33 -18.68 -29.71
C GLU A 285 25.30 -19.80 -30.13
N SER A 286 26.44 -19.90 -29.45
CA SER A 286 27.44 -20.95 -29.70
C SER A 286 26.90 -22.36 -29.42
N LEU A 287 26.13 -22.53 -28.34
CA LEU A 287 25.51 -23.81 -27.98
C LEU A 287 24.35 -24.20 -28.90
N SER A 288 23.64 -23.21 -29.45
CA SER A 288 22.63 -23.40 -30.50
C SER A 288 23.26 -23.91 -31.79
N LEU A 289 24.37 -23.31 -32.22
CA LEU A 289 25.15 -23.76 -33.39
C LEU A 289 25.69 -25.19 -33.23
N LEU A 290 26.06 -25.58 -32.01
CA LEU A 290 26.53 -26.93 -31.68
C LEU A 290 25.38 -27.94 -31.47
N GLY A 291 24.12 -27.52 -31.65
CA GLY A 291 22.93 -28.36 -31.50
C GLY A 291 22.67 -28.84 -30.07
N GLN A 292 23.21 -28.16 -29.06
CA GLN A 292 23.02 -28.52 -27.64
C GLN A 292 21.83 -27.79 -27.00
N VAL A 293 21.42 -26.66 -27.59
CA VAL A 293 20.33 -25.81 -27.12
C VAL A 293 19.45 -25.48 -28.34
N ARG A 294 18.13 -25.40 -28.17
CA ARG A 294 17.22 -24.86 -29.18
C ARG A 294 16.72 -23.50 -28.74
N GLU A 295 16.54 -22.63 -29.74
CA GLU A 295 15.94 -21.33 -29.58
C GLU A 295 14.49 -21.37 -30.10
N ASP A 296 13.57 -20.79 -29.32
CA ASP A 296 12.18 -20.54 -29.70
C ASP A 296 11.78 -19.14 -29.24
N GLY A 297 11.55 -18.23 -30.20
CA GLY A 297 11.11 -16.85 -29.93
C GLY A 297 12.01 -16.05 -28.99
N GLY A 298 13.33 -16.20 -29.07
CA GLY A 298 14.31 -15.53 -28.19
C GLY A 298 14.45 -16.17 -26.80
N LYS A 299 13.90 -17.37 -26.61
CA LYS A 299 14.05 -18.18 -25.40
C LYS A 299 14.75 -19.50 -25.73
N TYR A 300 15.52 -20.01 -24.78
CA TYR A 300 16.41 -21.13 -24.96
C TYR A 300 16.03 -22.31 -24.05
N PHE A 301 16.16 -23.53 -24.55
CA PHE A 301 16.00 -24.77 -23.78
C PHE A 301 16.98 -25.84 -24.27
N LEU A 302 17.34 -26.79 -23.39
CA LEU A 302 18.24 -27.88 -23.77
C LEU A 302 17.54 -28.83 -24.75
N VAL A 303 18.29 -29.29 -25.75
CA VAL A 303 17.87 -30.41 -26.57
C VAL A 303 18.21 -31.68 -25.81
N ASP A 304 17.20 -32.36 -25.26
CA ASP A 304 17.39 -33.71 -24.72
C ASP A 304 17.87 -34.61 -25.87
N ARG A 305 19.14 -35.00 -25.78
CA ARG A 305 19.62 -36.16 -26.52
C ARG A 305 19.12 -37.36 -25.72
N GLY A 306 18.00 -37.95 -26.17
CA GLY A 306 17.65 -39.32 -25.80
C GLY A 306 18.80 -40.28 -26.07
#